data_AF-X0GLD7-F1
#
_entry.id   AF-X0GLD7-F1
#
_cell.length_a   1.000
_cell.length_b   1.000
_cell.length_c   1.000
_cell.angle_alpha   90.00
_cell.angle_beta   90.00
_cell.angle_gamma   90.00
#
_symmetry.space_group_name_H-M   'P 1'
#
loop_
_entity.id
_entity.type
_entity.pdbx_description
1 polymer ?
#
loop_
_entity_poly.entity_id
_entity_poly.type
_entity_poly.pdbx_seq_one_letter_code
_entity_poly.pdbx_strand_id
1 'polypeptide(L)'
;MAAARPIRILLDVSDNVSPIKDEERPLCEEWLQSVGFLAPGKDQDMWVAIVQNWEQFLKATKTKITGSGASRRFVQGPAAKKREAIKGAFWEKMDELEGLSECWPVKARRTINRAAEGPDARPFESLAAIWDLDKRRRYQSMWTSMICFLVWTIDNGRESLEDMGLQLDEELEEDIVDISLAVAPGSDFFADDDDPKDAILGFLTKLITDESVTARKNPLLWWTSILVRSAISGDETKDFISRGTISMNILPPDVDIKGRIEAIGHYSKVLILDKAFMGWRTGRPDREVLAVEIAQDLNDVDNEWLNIEDGPRPDDRLDRRTCQSPAWKMMLKHLEQEGCQWLGQKERTTMGEIRRLLSALRRVSD
;
A
#
# COMPACT_ATOMS: atom_id res chain seq x y z
N MET A 1 -30.28 27.50 9.99
CA MET A 1 -30.00 26.14 9.48
C MET A 1 -28.69 25.67 10.10
N ALA A 2 -28.75 24.67 10.96
CA ALA A 2 -27.60 24.22 11.74
C ALA A 2 -26.64 23.40 10.87
N ALA A 3 -25.36 23.75 10.93
CA ALA A 3 -24.29 22.99 10.28
C ALA A 3 -24.24 21.57 10.87
N ALA A 4 -24.37 20.57 10.01
CA ALA A 4 -24.20 19.18 10.39
C ALA A 4 -22.78 18.98 10.91
N ARG A 5 -22.66 18.54 12.16
CA ARG A 5 -21.38 18.12 12.75
C ARG A 5 -20.87 16.89 12.00
N PRO A 6 -19.56 16.76 11.74
CA PRO A 6 -19.00 15.53 11.21
C PRO A 6 -19.27 14.40 12.21
N ILE A 7 -20.08 13.43 11.79
CA ILE A 7 -20.30 12.19 12.51
C ILE A 7 -18.96 11.45 12.46
N ARG A 8 -18.21 11.50 13.58
CA ARG A 8 -17.12 10.56 13.80
C ARG A 8 -17.74 9.18 13.86
N ILE A 9 -17.59 8.41 12.79
CA ILE A 9 -17.82 6.98 12.79
C ILE A 9 -16.80 6.39 13.77
N LEU A 10 -17.22 6.23 15.02
CA LEU A 10 -16.62 5.26 15.92
C LEU A 10 -16.92 3.93 15.26
N LEU A 11 -15.92 3.38 14.56
CA LEU A 11 -15.93 2.01 14.08
C LEU A 11 -16.26 1.13 15.29
N ASP A 12 -17.47 0.61 15.30
CA ASP A 12 -17.86 -0.51 16.15
C ASP A 12 -17.10 -1.70 15.53
N VAL A 13 -15.91 -1.96 16.06
CA VAL A 13 -15.03 -3.04 15.59
C VAL A 13 -15.70 -4.33 15.99
N SER A 14 -16.30 -5.06 15.04
CA SER A 14 -16.72 -6.43 15.30
C SER A 14 -15.47 -7.25 15.61
N ASP A 15 -15.38 -7.73 16.85
CA ASP A 15 -14.17 -8.23 17.48
C ASP A 15 -13.55 -9.53 16.93
N ASN A 16 -13.93 -10.07 15.76
CA ASN A 16 -13.34 -11.33 15.31
C ASN A 16 -13.15 -11.40 13.79
N VAL A 17 -11.89 -11.31 13.34
CA VAL A 17 -11.51 -11.95 12.08
C VAL A 17 -11.35 -13.42 12.29
N SER A 18 -11.99 -14.16 11.38
CA SER A 18 -11.84 -15.60 11.32
C SER A 18 -10.34 -15.92 11.22
N PRO A 19 -9.83 -16.86 12.03
CA PRO A 19 -8.47 -17.36 11.87
C PRO A 19 -8.19 -17.71 10.40
N ILE A 20 -6.92 -17.68 10.00
CA ILE A 20 -6.51 -18.18 8.69
C ILE A 20 -7.12 -19.57 8.47
N LYS A 21 -7.66 -19.82 7.27
CA LYS A 21 -8.29 -21.11 6.98
C LYS A 21 -7.23 -22.21 7.00
N ASP A 22 -7.66 -23.42 7.38
CA ASP A 22 -6.75 -24.57 7.48
C ASP A 22 -6.12 -24.91 6.13
N GLU A 23 -6.81 -24.65 5.02
CA GLU A 23 -6.32 -24.87 3.66
C GLU A 23 -5.31 -23.80 3.20
N GLU A 24 -5.38 -22.59 3.75
CA GLU A 24 -4.50 -21.46 3.41
C GLU A 24 -3.15 -21.54 4.15
N ARG A 25 -3.15 -22.12 5.36
CA ARG A 25 -1.96 -22.23 6.21
C ARG A 25 -0.78 -22.93 5.53
N PRO A 26 -0.91 -24.14 4.93
CA PRO A 26 0.20 -24.81 4.26
C PRO A 26 0.80 -23.97 3.11
N LEU A 27 -0.04 -23.23 2.38
CA LEU A 27 0.41 -22.37 1.27
C LEU A 27 1.27 -21.22 1.78
N CYS A 28 0.85 -20.59 2.89
CA CYS A 28 1.61 -19.54 3.55
C CYS A 28 2.95 -20.06 4.11
N GLU A 29 2.96 -21.26 4.70
CA GLU A 29 4.18 -21.90 5.21
C GLU A 29 5.17 -22.22 4.09
N GLU A 30 4.70 -22.84 3.01
CA GLU A 30 5.51 -23.12 1.81
C GLU A 30 6.06 -21.83 1.20
N TRP A 31 5.24 -20.78 1.13
CA TRP A 31 5.68 -19.49 0.60
C TRP A 31 6.79 -18.88 1.45
N LEU A 32 6.66 -18.84 2.79
CA LEU A 32 7.72 -18.35 3.68
C LEU A 32 9.01 -19.18 3.57
N GLN A 33 8.90 -20.50 3.39
CA GLN A 33 10.06 -21.35 3.13
C GLN A 33 10.76 -20.99 1.82
N SER A 34 9.99 -20.76 0.76
CA SER A 34 10.53 -20.43 -0.56
C SER A 34 11.15 -19.02 -0.64
N VAL A 35 10.60 -18.04 0.08
CA VAL A 35 11.20 -16.70 0.22
C VAL A 35 12.42 -16.72 1.14
N GLY A 36 12.55 -17.76 1.97
CA GLY A 36 13.73 -17.97 2.82
C GLY A 36 13.79 -17.04 4.04
N PHE A 37 12.64 -16.60 4.55
CA PHE A 37 12.54 -15.67 5.66
C PHE A 37 11.30 -15.94 6.52
N LEU A 38 11.47 -15.97 7.85
CA LEU A 38 10.40 -16.16 8.85
C LEU A 38 9.57 -17.46 8.67
N ALA A 39 10.14 -18.48 8.03
CA ALA A 39 9.50 -19.79 7.96
C ALA A 39 9.30 -20.36 9.39
N PRO A 40 8.19 -21.07 9.67
CA PRO A 40 7.97 -21.68 10.97
C PRO A 40 9.16 -22.52 11.45
N GLY A 41 9.58 -22.31 12.70
CA GLY A 41 10.73 -23.00 13.29
C GLY A 41 12.10 -22.44 12.87
N LYS A 42 12.15 -21.45 11.97
CA LYS A 42 13.34 -20.66 11.62
C LYS A 42 13.19 -19.22 12.09
N ASP A 43 14.29 -18.47 12.10
CA ASP A 43 14.32 -17.02 12.39
C ASP A 43 13.54 -16.62 13.66
N GLN A 44 13.52 -17.45 14.70
CA GLN A 44 12.67 -17.22 15.87
C GLN A 44 13.11 -15.98 16.66
N ASP A 45 14.43 -15.75 16.79
CA ASP A 45 14.95 -14.57 17.47
C ASP A 45 14.55 -13.29 16.72
N MET A 46 14.64 -13.30 15.38
CA MET A 46 14.18 -12.19 14.53
C MET A 46 12.67 -11.97 14.69
N TRP A 47 11.88 -13.04 14.72
CA TRP A 47 10.44 -12.94 14.96
C TRP A 47 10.11 -12.33 16.32
N VAL A 48 10.82 -12.72 17.38
CA VAL A 48 10.66 -12.14 18.71
C VAL A 48 11.03 -10.65 18.70
N ALA A 49 12.13 -10.27 18.05
CA ALA A 49 12.53 -8.87 17.90
C ALA A 49 11.48 -8.04 17.15
N ILE A 50 10.89 -8.59 16.07
CA ILE A 50 9.80 -7.96 15.31
C ILE A 50 8.60 -7.70 16.20
N VAL A 51 8.14 -8.72 16.93
CA VAL A 51 6.98 -8.60 17.81
C VAL A 51 7.22 -7.55 18.90
N GLN A 52 8.39 -7.57 19.54
CA GLN A 52 8.74 -6.62 20.60
C GLN A 52 8.79 -5.18 20.09
N ASN A 53 9.44 -4.93 18.96
CA ASN A 53 9.52 -3.60 18.36
C ASN A 53 8.15 -3.11 17.89
N TRP A 54 7.35 -3.99 17.29
CA TRP A 54 5.98 -3.65 16.89
C TRP A 54 5.12 -3.23 18.09
N GLU A 55 5.20 -3.94 19.22
CA GLU A 55 4.50 -3.53 20.43
C GLU A 55 4.96 -2.17 20.95
N GLN A 56 6.27 -1.90 20.92
CA GLN A 56 6.83 -0.62 21.35
C GLN A 56 6.37 0.51 20.44
N PHE A 57 6.38 0.30 19.12
CA PHE A 57 5.82 1.21 18.13
C PHE A 57 4.35 1.55 18.43
N LEU A 58 3.51 0.53 18.67
CA LEU A 58 2.10 0.75 18.98
C LEU A 58 1.91 1.51 20.31
N LYS A 59 2.70 1.20 21.33
CA LYS A 59 2.70 1.91 22.63
C LYS A 59 3.12 3.38 22.46
N ALA A 60 4.16 3.64 21.67
CA ALA A 60 4.72 4.98 21.45
C ALA A 60 3.83 5.87 20.57
N THR A 61 3.18 5.29 19.56
CA THR A 61 2.32 6.03 18.61
C THR A 61 0.86 6.11 19.04
N LYS A 62 0.51 5.60 20.23
CA LYS A 62 -0.85 5.66 20.77
C LYS A 62 -1.26 7.11 21.06
N THR A 63 -2.39 7.53 20.50
CA THR A 63 -3.07 8.77 20.92
C THR A 63 -3.67 8.57 22.31
N LYS A 64 -3.26 9.40 23.28
CA LYS A 64 -3.83 9.36 24.63
C LYS A 64 -5.12 10.16 24.66
N ILE A 65 -6.18 9.56 25.17
CA ILE A 65 -7.45 10.23 25.43
C ILE A 65 -7.51 10.56 26.91
N THR A 66 -7.61 11.84 27.25
CA THR A 66 -7.72 12.32 28.64
C THR A 66 -9.05 13.03 28.87
N GLY A 67 -9.57 13.00 30.10
CA GLY A 67 -10.88 13.56 30.45
C GLY A 67 -12.07 12.63 30.13
N SER A 68 -13.26 13.03 30.57
CA SER A 68 -14.52 12.29 30.38
C SER A 68 -15.60 13.17 29.73
N GLY A 69 -16.52 12.54 28.98
CA GLY A 69 -17.64 13.23 28.34
C GLY A 69 -17.21 14.36 27.40
N ALA A 70 -17.78 15.55 27.60
CA ALA A 70 -17.48 16.75 26.80
C ALA A 70 -16.05 17.31 26.99
N SER A 71 -15.32 16.87 28.02
CA SER A 71 -13.96 17.32 28.33
C SER A 71 -12.88 16.41 27.72
N ARG A 72 -13.25 15.49 26.82
CA ARG A 72 -12.34 14.56 26.18
C ARG A 72 -11.31 15.33 25.33
N ARG A 73 -10.04 15.29 25.75
CA ARG A 73 -8.91 15.85 25.02
C ARG A 73 -8.08 14.72 24.41
N PHE A 74 -7.66 14.91 23.17
CA PHE A 74 -6.73 14.02 22.49
C PHE A 74 -5.33 14.61 22.65
N VAL A 75 -4.46 13.90 23.36
CA VAL A 75 -3.06 14.29 23.56
C VAL A 75 -2.20 13.32 22.76
N GLN A 76 -1.51 13.86 21.76
CA GLN A 76 -0.60 13.11 20.91
C GLN A 76 0.84 13.47 21.26
N GLY A 77 1.65 12.45 21.56
CA GLY A 77 3.11 12.60 21.61
C GLY A 77 3.70 12.77 20.20
N PRO A 78 5.00 13.12 20.08
CA PRO A 78 5.65 13.33 18.80
C PRO A 78 5.50 12.16 17.82
N ALA A 79 5.73 10.92 18.29
CA ALA A 79 5.60 9.72 17.45
C ALA A 79 4.16 9.50 16.94
N ALA A 80 3.15 9.79 17.77
CA ALA A 80 1.74 9.70 17.36
C ALA A 80 1.37 10.76 16.30
N LYS A 81 1.91 11.98 16.44
CA LYS A 81 1.74 13.04 15.42
C LYS A 81 2.40 12.66 14.10
N LYS A 82 3.63 12.15 14.16
CA LYS A 82 4.38 11.68 12.98
C LYS A 82 3.63 10.58 12.25
N ARG A 83 3.11 9.58 12.96
CA ARG A 83 2.23 8.52 12.41
C ARG A 83 1.02 9.10 11.67
N GLU A 84 0.29 10.05 12.28
CA GLU A 84 -0.88 10.64 11.61
C GLU A 84 -0.49 11.53 10.41
N ALA A 85 0.68 12.17 10.44
CA ALA A 85 1.19 12.95 9.30
C ALA A 85 1.56 12.05 8.10
N ILE A 86 2.30 10.96 8.33
CA ILE A 86 2.60 9.95 7.28
C ILE A 86 1.31 9.38 6.71
N LYS A 87 0.37 9.00 7.59
CA LYS A 87 -0.93 8.49 7.20
C LYS A 87 -1.71 9.49 6.36
N GLY A 88 -1.76 10.76 6.77
CA GLY A 88 -2.42 11.84 6.03
C GLY A 88 -1.83 12.00 4.62
N ALA A 89 -0.51 12.18 4.54
CA ALA A 89 0.20 12.34 3.26
C ALA A 89 -0.02 11.15 2.32
N PHE A 90 0.17 9.92 2.82
CA PHE A 90 -0.03 8.71 2.04
C PHE A 90 -1.50 8.55 1.58
N TRP A 91 -2.48 8.76 2.47
CA TRP A 91 -3.90 8.59 2.13
C TRP A 91 -4.38 9.61 1.13
N GLU A 92 -3.96 10.87 1.28
CA GLU A 92 -4.31 11.94 0.35
C GLU A 92 -3.73 11.66 -1.04
N LYS A 93 -2.43 11.33 -1.13
CA LYS A 93 -1.80 11.00 -2.41
C LYS A 93 -2.42 9.75 -3.06
N MET A 94 -2.67 8.70 -2.30
CA MET A 94 -3.31 7.50 -2.87
C MET A 94 -4.75 7.76 -3.30
N ASP A 95 -5.52 8.57 -2.58
CA ASP A 95 -6.88 8.96 -2.98
C ASP A 95 -6.87 9.73 -4.31
N GLU A 96 -5.92 10.66 -4.49
CA GLU A 96 -5.70 11.36 -5.77
C GLU A 96 -5.40 10.36 -6.90
N LEU A 97 -4.43 9.46 -6.70
CA LEU A 97 -4.02 8.48 -7.73
C LEU A 97 -5.11 7.45 -8.04
N GLU A 98 -5.95 7.06 -7.08
CA GLU A 98 -7.11 6.19 -7.32
C GLU A 98 -8.14 6.89 -8.23
N GLY A 99 -8.39 8.18 -8.00
CA GLY A 99 -9.26 8.98 -8.86
C GLY A 99 -8.70 9.10 -10.27
N LEU A 100 -7.40 9.41 -10.39
CA LEU A 100 -6.71 9.45 -11.68
C LEU A 100 -6.71 8.10 -12.39
N SER A 101 -6.66 6.99 -11.65
CA SER A 101 -6.72 5.64 -12.24
C SER A 101 -8.02 5.39 -13.02
N GLU A 102 -9.14 6.00 -12.61
CA GLU A 102 -10.43 5.90 -13.33
C GLU A 102 -10.50 6.77 -14.58
N CYS A 103 -9.70 7.84 -14.66
CA CYS A 103 -9.55 8.62 -15.89
C CYS A 103 -8.96 7.78 -17.03
N TRP A 104 -8.20 6.73 -16.73
CA TRP A 104 -7.56 5.94 -17.77
C TRP A 104 -8.57 5.19 -18.64
N PRO A 105 -8.36 5.14 -19.97
CA PRO A 105 -9.16 4.32 -20.87
C PRO A 105 -9.23 2.87 -20.43
N VAL A 106 -10.38 2.23 -20.63
CA VAL A 106 -10.61 0.80 -20.37
C VAL A 106 -9.49 -0.07 -20.93
N LYS A 107 -8.97 0.29 -22.11
CA LYS A 107 -7.87 -0.41 -22.76
C LYS A 107 -6.58 -0.35 -21.93
N ALA A 108 -6.22 0.81 -21.37
CA ALA A 108 -5.04 0.97 -20.53
C ALA A 108 -5.21 0.26 -19.17
N ARG A 109 -6.37 0.45 -18.52
CA ARG A 109 -6.73 -0.27 -17.28
C ARG A 109 -6.69 -1.78 -17.45
N ARG A 110 -7.10 -2.29 -18.62
CA ARG A 110 -6.99 -3.72 -18.96
C ARG A 110 -5.55 -4.15 -19.21
N THR A 111 -4.75 -3.35 -19.91
CA THR A 111 -3.32 -3.66 -20.15
C THR A 111 -2.58 -3.86 -18.83
N ILE A 112 -2.70 -2.92 -17.88
CA ILE A 112 -1.98 -3.03 -16.60
C ILE A 112 -2.47 -4.21 -15.76
N ASN A 113 -3.79 -4.44 -15.71
CA ASN A 113 -4.35 -5.54 -14.92
C ASN A 113 -4.01 -6.89 -15.53
N ARG A 114 -3.95 -7.02 -16.86
CA ARG A 114 -3.52 -8.26 -17.53
C ARG A 114 -2.07 -8.59 -17.27
N ALA A 115 -1.20 -7.59 -17.23
CA ALA A 115 0.19 -7.80 -16.89
C ALA A 115 0.35 -8.31 -15.45
N ALA A 116 -0.49 -7.84 -14.52
CA ALA A 116 -0.44 -8.22 -13.11
C ALA A 116 -1.18 -9.55 -12.78
N GLU A 117 -2.33 -9.79 -13.40
CA GLU A 117 -3.28 -10.85 -13.00
C GLU A 117 -3.46 -11.94 -14.08
N GLY A 118 -2.91 -11.75 -15.29
CA GLY A 118 -3.00 -12.69 -16.41
C GLY A 118 -3.95 -12.26 -17.55
N PRO A 119 -3.96 -12.99 -18.68
CA PRO A 119 -4.60 -12.55 -19.93
C PRO A 119 -6.14 -12.36 -19.83
N ASP A 120 -6.79 -13.09 -18.94
CA ASP A 120 -8.25 -13.06 -18.76
C ASP A 120 -8.72 -11.97 -17.77
N ALA A 121 -7.78 -11.18 -17.22
CA ALA A 121 -8.10 -10.12 -16.28
C ALA A 121 -9.04 -9.06 -16.91
N ARG A 122 -10.05 -8.68 -16.14
CA ARG A 122 -10.92 -7.53 -16.43
C ARG A 122 -10.10 -6.23 -16.35
N PRO A 123 -10.62 -5.11 -16.88
CA PRO A 123 -10.02 -3.80 -16.63
C PRO A 123 -9.78 -3.58 -15.12
N PHE A 124 -8.66 -2.95 -14.77
CA PHE A 124 -8.41 -2.52 -13.40
C PHE A 124 -9.54 -1.60 -12.93
N GLU A 125 -10.03 -1.84 -11.73
CA GLU A 125 -11.03 -1.00 -11.05
C GLU A 125 -10.35 -0.41 -9.80
N SER A 126 -10.31 0.91 -9.72
CA SER A 126 -9.80 1.66 -8.56
C SER A 126 -10.81 1.62 -7.41
N LEU A 127 -10.36 1.98 -6.20
CA LEU A 127 -11.21 2.13 -5.01
C LEU A 127 -11.63 3.58 -4.77
N ALA A 128 -11.58 4.45 -5.79
CA ALA A 128 -11.85 5.87 -5.65
C ALA A 128 -13.30 6.20 -5.27
N ALA A 129 -14.25 5.36 -5.66
CA ALA A 129 -15.66 5.61 -5.43
C ALA A 129 -15.99 5.67 -3.92
N ILE A 130 -16.95 6.52 -3.55
CA ILE A 130 -17.30 6.80 -2.15
C ILE A 130 -17.81 5.56 -1.41
N TRP A 131 -18.53 4.67 -2.09
CA TRP A 131 -19.01 3.41 -1.51
C TRP A 131 -17.87 2.40 -1.24
N ASP A 132 -16.69 2.58 -1.86
CA ASP A 132 -15.49 1.78 -1.61
C ASP A 132 -14.58 2.39 -0.52
N LEU A 133 -14.95 3.54 0.06
CA LEU A 133 -14.12 4.27 1.04
C LEU A 133 -13.65 3.41 2.20
N ASP A 134 -14.55 2.60 2.75
CA ASP A 134 -14.27 1.71 3.86
C ASP A 134 -13.24 0.62 3.51
N LYS A 135 -13.33 0.07 2.29
CA LYS A 135 -12.33 -0.88 1.77
C LYS A 135 -11.01 -0.17 1.48
N ARG A 136 -11.07 1.04 0.90
CA ARG A 136 -9.92 1.88 0.60
C ARG A 136 -9.10 2.16 1.84
N ARG A 137 -9.71 2.61 2.96
CA ARG A 137 -8.98 2.88 4.21
C ARG A 137 -8.31 1.65 4.80
N ARG A 138 -8.98 0.49 4.74
CA ARG A 138 -8.41 -0.78 5.18
C ARG A 138 -7.19 -1.19 4.35
N TYR A 139 -7.28 -1.02 3.02
CA TYR A 139 -6.19 -1.36 2.11
C TYR A 139 -5.00 -0.41 2.29
N GLN A 140 -5.26 0.89 2.44
CA GLN A 140 -4.22 1.90 2.69
C GLN A 140 -3.46 1.61 3.99
N SER A 141 -4.16 1.15 5.04
CA SER A 141 -3.52 0.79 6.31
C SER A 141 -2.41 -0.26 6.17
N MET A 142 -2.43 -1.16 5.17
CA MET A 142 -1.37 -2.15 4.95
C MET A 142 -0.02 -1.54 4.60
N TRP A 143 -0.06 -0.45 3.84
CA TRP A 143 1.13 0.30 3.44
C TRP A 143 1.52 1.31 4.52
N THR A 144 0.52 2.00 5.09
CA THR A 144 0.77 2.99 6.15
C THR A 144 1.43 2.34 7.37
N SER A 145 1.01 1.13 7.73
CA SER A 145 1.61 0.38 8.84
C SER A 145 3.09 0.10 8.63
N MET A 146 3.46 -0.29 7.41
CA MET A 146 4.85 -0.55 7.03
C MET A 146 5.68 0.72 7.15
N ILE A 147 5.26 1.79 6.47
CA ILE A 147 6.02 3.07 6.44
C ILE A 147 6.18 3.62 7.85
N CYS A 148 5.10 3.68 8.63
CA CYS A 148 5.16 4.20 10.00
C CYS A 148 6.08 3.37 10.90
N PHE A 149 6.12 2.05 10.72
CA PHE A 149 6.97 1.18 11.51
C PHE A 149 8.44 1.29 11.13
N LEU A 150 8.74 1.41 9.84
CA LEU A 150 10.10 1.66 9.36
C LEU A 150 10.63 3.00 9.87
N VAL A 151 9.88 4.09 9.66
CA VAL A 151 10.25 5.43 10.14
C VAL A 151 10.44 5.45 11.65
N TRP A 152 9.51 4.85 12.41
CA TRP A 152 9.64 4.80 13.86
C TRP A 152 10.88 4.00 14.30
N THR A 153 11.17 2.87 13.64
CA THR A 153 12.33 2.05 14.00
C THR A 153 13.64 2.79 13.72
N ILE A 154 13.78 3.45 12.56
CA ILE A 154 14.97 4.25 12.25
C ILE A 154 15.17 5.37 13.27
N ASP A 155 14.11 6.10 13.61
CA ASP A 155 14.15 7.17 14.62
C ASP A 155 14.60 6.67 16.01
N ASN A 156 14.42 5.38 16.31
CA ASN A 156 14.74 4.78 17.61
C ASN A 156 15.96 3.83 17.58
N GLY A 157 16.64 3.70 16.43
CA GLY A 157 17.90 2.99 16.27
C GLY A 157 17.92 2.01 15.09
N ARG A 158 18.79 2.27 14.10
CA ARG A 158 19.00 1.43 12.91
C ARG A 158 19.27 -0.04 13.22
N GLU A 159 20.08 -0.33 14.23
CA GLU A 159 20.44 -1.69 14.66
C GLU A 159 19.18 -2.56 14.90
N SER A 160 18.06 -1.94 15.28
CA SER A 160 16.78 -2.64 15.45
C SER A 160 16.21 -3.22 14.16
N LEU A 161 16.37 -2.57 13.00
CA LEU A 161 15.94 -3.14 11.71
C LEU A 161 16.78 -4.37 11.34
N GLU A 162 18.08 -4.31 11.59
CA GLU A 162 19.01 -5.41 11.31
C GLU A 162 18.75 -6.62 12.23
N ASP A 163 18.47 -6.37 13.51
CA ASP A 163 18.03 -7.39 14.49
C ASP A 163 16.72 -8.07 14.06
N MET A 164 15.82 -7.33 13.41
CA MET A 164 14.60 -7.83 12.81
C MET A 164 14.81 -8.47 11.42
N GLY A 165 16.06 -8.56 10.96
CA GLY A 165 16.45 -9.23 9.73
C GLY A 165 16.27 -8.42 8.45
N LEU A 166 16.03 -7.10 8.54
CA LEU A 166 15.96 -6.18 7.41
C LEU A 166 17.29 -5.40 7.28
N GLN A 167 17.97 -5.61 6.16
CA GLN A 167 19.22 -4.96 5.78
C GLN A 167 18.93 -4.00 4.64
N LEU A 168 18.76 -2.72 4.98
CA LEU A 168 18.59 -1.66 4.00
C LEU A 168 19.93 -1.32 3.36
N ASP A 169 19.91 -1.01 2.07
CA ASP A 169 21.00 -0.23 1.48
C ASP A 169 20.90 1.23 1.91
N GLU A 170 21.96 1.99 1.62
CA GLU A 170 22.08 3.39 2.01
C GLU A 170 20.96 4.24 1.38
N GLU A 171 20.58 3.96 0.13
CA GLU A 171 19.54 4.71 -0.58
C GLU A 171 18.15 4.53 0.07
N LEU A 172 17.75 3.29 0.39
CA LEU A 172 16.46 3.04 1.05
C LEU A 172 16.43 3.56 2.50
N GLU A 173 17.58 3.59 3.17
CA GLU A 173 17.68 4.19 4.49
C GLU A 173 17.52 5.71 4.43
N GLU A 174 18.19 6.37 3.49
CA GLU A 174 18.02 7.81 3.20
C GLU A 174 16.56 8.13 2.88
N ASP A 175 15.90 7.36 2.00
CA ASP A 175 14.48 7.58 1.67
C ASP A 175 13.57 7.54 2.93
N ILE A 176 13.81 6.63 3.88
CA ILE A 176 13.00 6.53 5.11
C ILE A 176 13.31 7.71 6.05
N VAL A 177 14.58 8.15 6.12
CA VAL A 177 14.97 9.35 6.86
C VAL A 177 14.32 10.60 6.26
N ASP A 178 14.29 10.73 4.93
CA ASP A 178 13.67 11.84 4.22
C ASP A 178 12.16 11.90 4.49
N ILE A 179 11.47 10.75 4.45
CA ILE A 179 10.07 10.66 4.89
C ILE A 179 9.93 11.15 6.34
N SER A 180 10.81 10.70 7.26
CA SER A 180 10.79 11.07 8.68
C SER A 180 10.93 12.59 8.89
N LEU A 181 11.79 13.24 8.10
CA LEU A 181 12.06 14.67 8.14
C LEU A 181 10.93 15.47 7.49
N ALA A 182 10.41 15.02 6.34
CA ALA A 182 9.33 15.70 5.60
C ALA A 182 8.02 15.79 6.39
N VAL A 183 7.77 14.85 7.32
CA VAL A 183 6.57 14.87 8.18
C VAL A 183 6.80 15.45 9.58
N ALA A 184 7.98 16.03 9.85
CA ALA A 184 8.33 16.55 11.17
C ALA A 184 7.59 17.88 11.48
N PRO A 185 7.10 18.11 12.73
CA PRO A 185 6.42 19.35 13.06
C PRO A 185 7.36 20.56 12.97
N GLY A 186 7.02 21.55 12.13
CA GLY A 186 7.81 22.78 11.96
C GLY A 186 8.99 22.65 11.00
N SER A 187 8.99 21.63 10.15
CA SER A 187 9.94 21.50 9.05
C SER A 187 9.64 22.56 7.96
N ASP A 188 10.15 23.78 8.15
CA ASP A 188 10.42 24.74 7.06
C ASP A 188 11.80 24.42 6.41
N PHE A 189 12.33 23.21 6.59
CA PHE A 189 13.75 22.90 6.39
C PHE A 189 14.18 22.78 4.92
N PHE A 190 13.23 22.69 3.99
CA PHE A 190 13.43 23.03 2.58
C PHE A 190 12.13 23.64 2.07
N ALA A 191 12.12 24.96 1.88
CA ALA A 191 11.04 25.65 1.19
C ALA A 191 10.93 25.27 -0.30
N ASP A 192 11.65 24.23 -0.76
CA ASP A 192 11.85 23.96 -2.17
C ASP A 192 12.05 22.49 -2.63
N ASP A 193 12.01 21.40 -1.84
CA ASP A 193 12.23 20.09 -2.53
C ASP A 193 11.57 18.75 -2.10
N ASP A 194 10.94 18.54 -0.94
CA ASP A 194 10.24 17.24 -0.75
C ASP A 194 8.88 17.36 -0.04
N ASP A 195 7.81 17.39 -0.84
CA ASP A 195 6.46 17.09 -0.36
C ASP A 195 6.49 15.68 0.25
N PRO A 196 6.05 15.48 1.52
CA PRO A 196 6.01 14.14 2.13
C PRO A 196 5.23 13.13 1.28
N LYS A 197 4.28 13.58 0.46
CA LYS A 197 3.59 12.73 -0.51
C LYS A 197 4.52 12.15 -1.57
N ASP A 198 5.45 12.96 -2.09
CA ASP A 198 6.34 12.58 -3.18
C ASP A 198 7.51 11.73 -2.67
N ALA A 199 8.06 12.04 -1.48
CA ALA A 199 9.04 11.18 -0.80
C ALA A 199 8.47 9.77 -0.54
N ILE A 200 7.24 9.68 -0.01
CA ILE A 200 6.54 8.41 0.19
C ILE A 200 6.32 7.70 -1.16
N LEU A 201 5.88 8.42 -2.19
CA LEU A 201 5.61 7.84 -3.51
C LEU A 201 6.87 7.24 -4.14
N GLY A 202 7.98 7.99 -4.10
CA GLY A 202 9.28 7.58 -4.60
C GLY A 202 9.76 6.30 -3.91
N PHE A 203 9.77 6.31 -2.58
CA PHE A 203 10.12 5.14 -1.76
C PHE A 203 9.28 3.90 -2.14
N LEU A 204 7.95 4.02 -2.12
CA LEU A 204 7.07 2.88 -2.43
C LEU A 204 7.26 2.35 -3.86
N THR A 205 7.50 3.25 -4.81
CA THR A 205 7.75 2.87 -6.20
C THR A 205 9.05 2.08 -6.31
N LYS A 206 10.13 2.51 -5.64
CA LYS A 206 11.39 1.76 -5.59
C LYS A 206 11.19 0.35 -5.04
N LEU A 207 10.43 0.20 -3.95
CA LEU A 207 10.14 -1.12 -3.36
C LEU A 207 9.48 -2.09 -4.35
N ILE A 208 8.59 -1.59 -5.20
CA ILE A 208 7.87 -2.37 -6.21
C ILE A 208 8.79 -2.70 -7.39
N THR A 209 9.63 -1.75 -7.82
CA THR A 209 10.47 -1.87 -9.01
C THR A 209 11.89 -2.37 -8.73
N ASP A 210 12.08 -3.04 -7.60
CA ASP A 210 13.36 -3.58 -7.19
C ASP A 210 13.60 -4.96 -7.86
N GLU A 211 14.79 -5.13 -8.45
CA GLU A 211 15.19 -6.33 -9.18
C GLU A 211 16.05 -7.26 -8.31
N SER A 212 15.70 -8.56 -8.28
CA SER A 212 16.50 -9.60 -7.60
C SER A 212 16.54 -9.48 -6.08
N VAL A 213 15.39 -9.25 -5.47
CA VAL A 213 15.27 -9.01 -4.03
C VAL A 213 15.11 -10.27 -3.20
N THR A 214 15.53 -10.16 -1.94
CA THR A 214 15.13 -11.09 -0.87
C THR A 214 14.30 -10.33 0.15
N ALA A 215 13.51 -11.05 0.96
CA ALA A 215 12.77 -10.44 2.06
C ALA A 215 13.68 -9.77 3.11
N ARG A 216 15.00 -10.00 3.07
CA ARG A 216 15.97 -9.34 3.96
C ARG A 216 16.45 -8.00 3.44
N LYS A 217 16.18 -7.66 2.17
CA LYS A 217 16.67 -6.41 1.55
C LYS A 217 15.57 -5.49 1.08
N ASN A 218 14.39 -6.03 0.76
CA ASN A 218 13.27 -5.24 0.28
C ASN A 218 12.19 -5.10 1.37
N PRO A 219 11.95 -3.88 1.90
CA PRO A 219 10.95 -3.63 2.93
C PRO A 219 9.53 -4.15 2.64
N LEU A 220 9.08 -4.12 1.37
CA LEU A 220 7.74 -4.58 1.00
C LEU A 220 7.63 -6.11 1.12
N LEU A 221 8.63 -6.84 0.64
CA LEU A 221 8.66 -8.31 0.76
C LEU A 221 8.89 -8.75 2.22
N TRP A 222 9.73 -8.01 2.96
CA TRP A 222 9.94 -8.18 4.40
C TRP A 222 8.62 -8.04 5.18
N TRP A 223 7.91 -6.93 4.96
CA TRP A 223 6.64 -6.65 5.61
C TRP A 223 5.57 -7.67 5.25
N THR A 224 5.49 -8.06 3.97
CA THR A 224 4.59 -9.14 3.53
C THR A 224 4.87 -10.44 4.29
N SER A 225 6.14 -10.79 4.49
CA SER A 225 6.53 -11.98 5.25
C SER A 225 6.10 -11.91 6.72
N ILE A 226 6.17 -10.73 7.34
CA ILE A 226 5.67 -10.50 8.70
C ILE A 226 4.15 -10.71 8.77
N LEU A 227 3.40 -10.15 7.82
CA LEU A 227 1.94 -10.31 7.76
C LEU A 227 1.54 -11.80 7.62
N VAL A 228 2.22 -12.53 6.74
CA VAL A 228 1.99 -13.97 6.52
C VAL A 228 2.37 -14.77 7.76
N ARG A 229 3.54 -14.52 8.34
CA ARG A 229 4.01 -15.21 9.57
C ARG A 229 3.07 -14.96 10.75
N SER A 230 2.56 -13.74 10.91
CA SER A 230 1.57 -13.40 11.94
C SER A 230 0.32 -14.26 11.75
N ALA A 231 -0.26 -14.27 10.54
CA ALA A 231 -1.51 -14.98 10.26
C ALA A 231 -1.44 -16.48 10.57
N ILE A 232 -0.31 -17.14 10.26
CA ILE A 232 -0.12 -18.57 10.56
C ILE A 232 0.32 -18.85 11.99
N SER A 233 0.66 -17.86 12.81
CA SER A 233 1.17 -18.13 14.18
C SER A 233 0.10 -18.72 15.12
N GLY A 234 -1.18 -18.70 14.73
CA GLY A 234 -2.26 -19.56 15.26
C GLY A 234 -2.69 -19.31 16.71
N ASP A 235 -1.91 -18.57 17.48
CA ASP A 235 -2.20 -18.21 18.86
C ASP A 235 -2.96 -16.89 18.87
N GLU A 236 -4.22 -16.88 19.32
CA GLU A 236 -5.02 -15.64 19.47
C GLU A 236 -4.33 -14.62 20.39
N THR A 237 -3.43 -15.09 21.26
CA THR A 237 -2.56 -14.27 22.10
C THR A 237 -1.17 -13.99 21.50
N LYS A 238 -0.82 -14.49 20.30
CA LYS A 238 0.44 -14.14 19.58
C LYS A 238 0.24 -13.68 18.13
N ASP A 239 -0.97 -13.70 17.60
CA ASP A 239 -1.31 -13.14 16.30
C ASP A 239 -1.50 -11.61 16.41
N PHE A 240 -0.51 -10.94 16.98
CA PHE A 240 -0.61 -9.55 17.43
C PHE A 240 -0.62 -8.52 16.31
N ILE A 241 0.05 -8.83 15.19
CA ILE A 241 0.16 -7.90 14.07
C ILE A 241 -1.12 -7.99 13.22
N SER A 242 -1.65 -9.20 13.03
CA SER A 242 -2.82 -9.42 12.18
C SER A 242 -4.18 -9.42 12.92
N ARG A 243 -4.27 -9.98 14.13
CA ARG A 243 -5.53 -10.10 14.90
C ARG A 243 -5.52 -9.49 16.31
N GLY A 244 -4.38 -8.94 16.76
CA GLY A 244 -4.18 -8.55 18.16
C GLY A 244 -5.12 -7.45 18.67
N THR A 245 -5.64 -7.64 19.88
CA THR A 245 -6.43 -6.69 20.70
C THR A 245 -5.59 -5.55 21.31
N ILE A 246 -4.59 -5.05 20.57
CA ILE A 246 -3.87 -3.85 20.99
C ILE A 246 -4.71 -2.64 20.57
N SER A 247 -5.29 -1.94 21.55
CA SER A 247 -6.07 -0.72 21.27
C SER A 247 -5.26 0.21 20.36
N MET A 248 -5.83 0.65 19.22
CA MET A 248 -5.22 1.56 18.23
C MET A 248 -4.17 0.94 17.30
N ASN A 249 -4.19 -0.39 17.09
CA ASN A 249 -3.47 -1.01 15.97
C ASN A 249 -3.82 -0.28 14.66
N ILE A 250 -2.81 0.02 13.85
CA ILE A 250 -2.99 0.67 12.55
C ILE A 250 -3.53 -0.30 11.50
N LEU A 251 -3.23 -1.59 11.67
CA LEU A 251 -3.74 -2.65 10.83
C LEU A 251 -5.18 -2.95 11.24
N PRO A 252 -6.15 -2.86 10.31
CA PRO A 252 -7.52 -3.27 10.56
C PRO A 252 -7.54 -4.76 10.96
N PRO A 253 -8.20 -5.11 12.08
CA PRO A 253 -8.34 -6.50 12.47
C PRO A 253 -9.22 -7.26 11.50
N ASP A 254 -10.15 -6.58 10.80
CA ASP A 254 -11.20 -7.10 9.90
C ASP A 254 -10.77 -7.47 8.47
N VAL A 255 -9.46 -7.61 8.22
CA VAL A 255 -8.91 -8.01 6.92
C VAL A 255 -8.08 -9.28 7.06
N ASP A 256 -8.52 -10.35 6.39
CA ASP A 256 -7.83 -11.64 6.30
C ASP A 256 -6.53 -11.56 5.48
N ILE A 257 -5.70 -12.61 5.52
CA ILE A 257 -4.40 -12.58 4.83
C ILE A 257 -4.56 -12.34 3.33
N LYS A 258 -5.58 -12.94 2.69
CA LYS A 258 -5.86 -12.74 1.26
C LYS A 258 -6.12 -11.26 0.97
N GLY A 259 -7.01 -10.62 1.70
CA GLY A 259 -7.33 -9.20 1.55
C GLY A 259 -6.12 -8.28 1.76
N ARG A 260 -5.22 -8.63 2.68
CA ARG A 260 -3.97 -7.89 2.89
C ARG A 260 -3.03 -7.96 1.69
N ILE A 261 -2.86 -9.17 1.11
CA ILE A 261 -2.05 -9.35 -0.09
C ILE A 261 -2.71 -8.68 -1.31
N GLU A 262 -4.04 -8.72 -1.40
CA GLU A 262 -4.79 -7.99 -2.44
C GLU A 262 -4.62 -6.48 -2.32
N ALA A 263 -4.57 -5.92 -1.11
CA ALA A 263 -4.30 -4.51 -0.88
C ALA A 263 -2.92 -4.07 -1.37
N ILE A 264 -1.89 -4.90 -1.13
CA ILE A 264 -0.55 -4.66 -1.68
C ILE A 264 -0.62 -4.70 -3.21
N GLY A 265 -1.20 -5.75 -3.78
CA GLY A 265 -1.34 -5.88 -5.23
C GLY A 265 -2.17 -4.76 -5.87
N HIS A 266 -3.16 -4.21 -5.18
CA HIS A 266 -4.00 -3.11 -5.66
C HIS A 266 -3.19 -1.82 -5.78
N TYR A 267 -2.57 -1.37 -4.70
CA TYR A 267 -1.80 -0.12 -4.72
C TYR A 267 -0.54 -0.21 -5.57
N SER A 268 0.06 -1.38 -5.73
CA SER A 268 1.15 -1.53 -6.72
C SER A 268 0.67 -1.22 -8.14
N LYS A 269 -0.57 -1.56 -8.51
CA LYS A 269 -1.13 -1.21 -9.82
C LYS A 269 -1.34 0.31 -9.96
N VAL A 270 -1.87 0.95 -8.92
CA VAL A 270 -2.06 2.41 -8.87
C VAL A 270 -0.72 3.13 -9.03
N LEU A 271 0.30 2.72 -8.25
CA LEU A 271 1.64 3.29 -8.26
C LEU A 271 2.36 3.10 -9.60
N ILE A 272 2.30 1.90 -10.19
CA ILE A 272 2.94 1.64 -11.48
C ILE A 272 2.24 2.37 -12.63
N LEU A 273 0.93 2.60 -12.54
CA LEU A 273 0.21 3.39 -13.53
C LEU A 273 0.70 4.85 -13.55
N ASP A 274 0.88 5.45 -12.36
CA ASP A 274 1.45 6.79 -12.21
C ASP A 274 2.92 6.83 -12.64
N LYS A 275 3.75 5.91 -12.13
CA LYS A 275 5.17 5.76 -12.52
C LYS A 275 5.33 5.66 -14.03
N ALA A 276 4.54 4.81 -14.69
CA ALA A 276 4.65 4.60 -16.13
C ALA A 276 4.35 5.90 -16.89
N PHE A 277 3.37 6.69 -16.45
CA PHE A 277 3.07 7.97 -17.11
C PHE A 277 4.14 9.02 -16.85
N MET A 278 4.55 9.19 -15.60
CA MET A 278 5.56 10.18 -15.20
C MET A 278 6.94 9.86 -15.80
N GLY A 279 7.39 8.61 -15.70
CA GLY A 279 8.65 8.16 -16.29
C GLY A 279 8.67 8.17 -17.82
N TRP A 280 7.50 8.06 -18.47
CA TRP A 280 7.41 8.16 -19.92
C TRP A 280 7.62 9.58 -20.43
N ARG A 281 7.09 10.58 -19.72
CA ARG A 281 7.18 12.00 -20.11
C ARG A 281 8.49 12.67 -19.68
N THR A 282 8.98 12.44 -18.47
CA THR A 282 10.04 13.27 -17.88
C THR A 282 11.38 13.13 -18.59
N GLY A 283 12.00 14.27 -18.97
CA GLY A 283 13.35 14.32 -19.53
C GLY A 283 13.46 13.87 -20.98
N ARG A 284 12.34 13.79 -21.70
CA ARG A 284 12.25 13.35 -23.11
C ARG A 284 11.38 14.33 -23.90
N PRO A 285 11.96 15.38 -24.51
CA PRO A 285 11.19 16.47 -25.12
C PRO A 285 10.17 16.04 -26.16
N ASP A 286 10.47 14.98 -26.93
CA ASP A 286 9.55 14.39 -27.90
C ASP A 286 8.31 13.78 -27.25
N ARG A 287 8.47 13.17 -26.07
CA ARG A 287 7.38 12.55 -25.31
C ARG A 287 6.63 13.54 -24.43
N GLU A 288 7.27 14.61 -23.96
CA GLU A 288 6.59 15.67 -23.23
C GLU A 288 5.48 16.29 -24.08
N VAL A 289 5.73 16.53 -25.37
CA VAL A 289 4.71 17.02 -26.31
C VAL A 289 3.57 16.01 -26.47
N LEU A 290 3.89 14.71 -26.64
CA LEU A 290 2.88 13.66 -26.77
C LEU A 290 2.11 13.41 -25.46
N ALA A 291 2.72 13.66 -24.31
CA ALA A 291 2.10 13.53 -23.01
C ALA A 291 1.02 14.59 -22.77
N VAL A 292 1.12 15.77 -23.42
CA VAL A 292 0.06 16.79 -23.37
C VAL A 292 -1.25 16.26 -23.96
N GLU A 293 -1.18 15.55 -25.10
CA GLU A 293 -2.37 14.91 -25.71
C GLU A 293 -3.01 13.92 -24.75
N ILE A 294 -2.20 13.03 -24.16
CA ILE A 294 -2.70 12.03 -23.20
C ILE A 294 -3.28 12.70 -21.95
N ALA A 295 -2.61 13.72 -21.41
CA ALA A 295 -3.08 14.44 -20.23
C ALA A 295 -4.42 15.15 -20.51
N GLN A 296 -4.59 15.76 -21.68
CA GLN A 296 -5.86 16.35 -22.10
C GLN A 296 -6.97 15.29 -22.13
N ASP A 297 -6.74 14.17 -22.82
CA ASP A 297 -7.71 13.07 -22.91
C ASP A 297 -8.08 12.45 -21.54
N LEU A 298 -7.15 12.44 -20.58
CA LEU A 298 -7.39 11.97 -19.21
C LEU A 298 -8.17 13.00 -18.39
N ASN A 299 -7.88 14.29 -18.56
CA ASN A 299 -8.53 15.39 -17.83
C ASN A 299 -9.96 15.66 -18.32
N ASP A 300 -10.28 15.30 -19.57
CA ASP A 300 -11.63 15.44 -20.14
C ASP A 300 -12.64 14.40 -19.60
N VAL A 301 -12.21 13.46 -18.76
CA VAL A 301 -13.07 12.43 -18.18
C VAL A 301 -13.88 12.98 -17.01
N ASP A 302 -15.20 12.85 -17.13
CA ASP A 302 -16.11 13.11 -16.01
C ASP A 302 -16.09 11.95 -15.01
N ASN A 303 -15.59 12.25 -13.82
CA ASN A 303 -15.52 11.33 -12.67
C ASN A 303 -16.45 11.75 -11.52
N GLU A 304 -17.45 12.61 -11.75
CA GLU A 304 -18.41 13.01 -10.71
C GLU A 304 -19.14 11.80 -10.09
N TRP A 305 -19.31 10.73 -10.87
CA TRP A 305 -19.91 9.48 -10.42
C TRP A 305 -19.22 8.85 -9.20
N LEU A 306 -17.92 9.12 -9.00
CA LEU A 306 -17.17 8.63 -7.84
C LEU A 306 -17.73 9.13 -6.51
N ASN A 307 -18.45 10.26 -6.51
CA ASN A 307 -18.99 10.89 -5.31
C ASN A 307 -20.48 10.59 -5.07
N ILE A 308 -21.11 9.77 -5.91
CA ILE A 308 -22.52 9.41 -5.80
C ILE A 308 -22.64 8.18 -4.87
N GLU A 309 -23.32 8.29 -3.73
CA GLU A 309 -23.36 7.21 -2.72
C GLU A 309 -23.97 5.89 -3.23
N ASP A 310 -25.04 5.97 -4.02
CA ASP A 310 -25.81 4.81 -4.51
C ASP A 310 -25.72 4.60 -6.03
N GLY A 311 -24.70 5.20 -6.68
CA GLY A 311 -24.54 5.15 -8.12
C GLY A 311 -23.87 3.86 -8.61
N PRO A 312 -24.24 3.31 -9.78
CA PRO A 312 -23.44 2.24 -10.38
C PRO A 312 -22.14 2.81 -10.94
N ARG A 313 -21.07 2.02 -10.87
CA ARG A 313 -19.87 2.26 -11.70
C ARG A 313 -20.29 2.28 -13.19
N PRO A 314 -19.83 3.24 -13.99
CA PRO A 314 -20.11 3.27 -15.44
C PRO A 314 -19.68 1.97 -16.13
N ASP A 315 -20.49 1.49 -17.08
CA ASP A 315 -20.15 0.29 -17.85
C ASP A 315 -18.95 0.56 -18.77
N ASP A 316 -17.88 -0.24 -18.63
CA ASP A 316 -16.68 -0.20 -19.46
C ASP A 316 -16.98 -0.24 -20.97
N ARG A 317 -18.12 -0.82 -21.38
CA ARG A 317 -18.55 -0.86 -22.79
C ARG A 317 -18.91 0.52 -23.35
N LEU A 318 -19.15 1.49 -22.49
CA LEU A 318 -19.46 2.87 -22.87
C LEU A 318 -18.19 3.70 -23.13
N ASP A 319 -17.00 3.20 -22.78
CA ASP A 319 -15.74 3.87 -23.12
C ASP A 319 -15.48 3.78 -24.64
N ARG A 320 -15.68 4.90 -25.32
CA ARG A 320 -15.50 5.02 -26.78
C ARG A 320 -14.07 5.37 -27.18
N ARG A 321 -13.15 5.56 -26.22
CA ARG A 321 -11.77 5.97 -26.52
C ARG A 321 -11.02 4.81 -27.16
N THR A 322 -10.68 5.00 -28.44
CA THR A 322 -10.05 3.98 -29.27
C THR A 322 -8.54 3.83 -29.01
N CYS A 323 -7.90 4.84 -28.42
CA CYS A 323 -6.47 4.91 -28.15
C CYS A 323 -5.61 4.60 -29.39
N GLN A 324 -5.94 5.20 -30.55
CA GLN A 324 -5.30 4.92 -31.84
C GLN A 324 -4.24 5.93 -32.28
N SER A 325 -4.13 7.07 -31.60
CA SER A 325 -3.10 8.06 -31.90
C SER A 325 -1.70 7.48 -31.65
N PRO A 326 -0.65 8.07 -32.26
CA PRO A 326 0.73 7.68 -31.99
C PRO A 326 1.08 7.74 -30.50
N ALA A 327 0.66 8.80 -29.79
CA ALA A 327 0.89 8.99 -28.36
C ALA A 327 0.30 7.81 -27.56
N TRP A 328 -0.98 7.51 -27.76
CA TRP A 328 -1.66 6.42 -27.06
C TRP A 328 -1.08 5.04 -27.37
N LYS A 329 -0.70 4.77 -28.62
CA LYS A 329 -0.06 3.50 -28.99
C LYS A 329 1.27 3.31 -28.27
N MET A 330 2.08 4.37 -28.19
CA MET A 330 3.35 4.34 -27.48
C MET A 330 3.15 4.18 -25.97
N MET A 331 2.21 4.92 -25.39
CA MET A 331 1.90 4.83 -23.97
C MET A 331 1.37 3.45 -23.58
N LEU A 332 0.44 2.87 -24.33
CA LEU A 332 -0.07 1.53 -24.06
C LEU A 332 1.01 0.46 -24.14
N LYS A 333 1.91 0.57 -25.13
CA LYS A 333 3.07 -0.33 -25.24
C LYS A 333 4.01 -0.17 -24.05
N HIS A 334 4.27 1.06 -23.62
CA HIS A 334 5.10 1.32 -22.46
C HIS A 334 4.46 0.80 -21.17
N LEU A 335 3.15 1.00 -20.98
CA LEU A 335 2.40 0.50 -19.84
C LEU A 335 2.43 -1.04 -19.76
N GLU A 336 2.32 -1.71 -20.91
CA GLU A 336 2.47 -3.17 -20.99
C GLU A 336 3.87 -3.62 -20.56
N GLN A 337 4.91 -2.90 -20.98
CA GLN A 337 6.30 -3.20 -20.60
C GLN A 337 6.52 -3.02 -19.09
N GLU A 338 6.12 -1.87 -18.54
CA GLU A 338 6.21 -1.58 -17.10
C GLU A 338 5.41 -2.58 -16.27
N GLY A 339 4.17 -2.88 -16.68
CA GLY A 339 3.33 -3.88 -16.03
C GLY A 339 3.96 -5.27 -16.03
N CYS A 340 4.46 -5.73 -17.18
CA CYS A 340 5.09 -7.05 -17.29
C CYS A 340 6.38 -7.14 -16.45
N GLN A 341 7.16 -6.06 -16.41
CA GLN A 341 8.42 -6.02 -15.69
C GLN A 341 8.21 -6.00 -14.17
N TRP A 342 7.26 -5.19 -13.69
CA TRP A 342 7.15 -4.84 -12.27
C TRP A 342 5.94 -5.42 -11.54
N LEU A 343 4.87 -5.82 -12.23
CA LEU A 343 3.65 -6.34 -11.60
C LEU A 343 3.40 -7.81 -11.90
N GLY A 344 4.00 -8.35 -12.95
CA GLY A 344 3.86 -9.73 -13.37
C GLY A 344 4.54 -10.73 -12.43
N GLN A 345 4.42 -12.01 -12.76
CA GLN A 345 4.98 -13.13 -11.99
C GLN A 345 6.45 -13.42 -12.33
N LYS A 346 7.23 -12.38 -12.67
CA LYS A 346 8.66 -12.55 -12.95
C LYS A 346 9.35 -13.01 -11.66
N GLU A 347 10.03 -14.16 -11.71
CA GLU A 347 10.76 -14.67 -10.54
C GLU A 347 11.77 -13.64 -10.03
N ARG A 348 11.98 -13.62 -8.70
CA ARG A 348 12.94 -12.74 -8.02
C ARG A 348 12.63 -11.24 -8.09
N THR A 349 11.44 -10.82 -8.53
CA THR A 349 10.94 -9.46 -8.26
C THR A 349 10.05 -9.47 -7.03
N THR A 350 9.98 -8.34 -6.33
CA THR A 350 9.12 -8.17 -5.15
C THR A 350 7.68 -8.59 -5.43
N MET A 351 7.10 -8.04 -6.50
CA MET A 351 5.72 -8.36 -6.86
C MET A 351 5.56 -9.77 -7.41
N GLY A 352 6.56 -10.34 -8.09
CA GLY A 352 6.49 -11.72 -8.54
C GLY A 352 6.24 -12.70 -7.39
N GLU A 353 6.96 -12.52 -6.28
CA GLU A 353 6.79 -13.34 -5.08
C GLU A 353 5.44 -13.11 -4.39
N ILE A 354 5.01 -11.86 -4.28
CA ILE A 354 3.72 -11.49 -3.67
C ILE A 354 2.55 -12.02 -4.52
N ARG A 355 2.67 -11.99 -5.85
CA ARG A 355 1.66 -12.52 -6.78
C ARG A 355 1.59 -14.03 -6.79
N ARG A 356 2.73 -14.71 -6.61
CA ARG A 356 2.77 -16.16 -6.44
C ARG A 356 1.96 -16.58 -5.20
N LEU A 357 2.13 -15.88 -4.07
CA LEU A 357 1.32 -16.09 -2.87
C LEU A 357 -0.16 -15.83 -3.13
N LEU A 358 -0.51 -14.68 -3.71
CA LEU A 358 -1.91 -14.32 -3.97
C LEU A 358 -2.61 -15.35 -4.87
N SER A 359 -1.91 -15.82 -5.90
CA SER A 359 -2.42 -16.84 -6.82
C SER A 359 -2.67 -18.17 -6.11
N ALA A 360 -1.81 -18.56 -5.17
CA ALA A 360 -2.02 -19.74 -4.35
C ALA A 360 -3.24 -19.60 -3.44
N LEU A 361 -3.37 -18.47 -2.72
CA LEU A 361 -4.49 -18.19 -1.82
C LEU A 361 -5.85 -18.15 -2.54
N ARG A 362 -5.90 -17.64 -3.78
CA ARG A 362 -7.13 -17.62 -4.58
C ARG A 362 -7.61 -19.01 -4.97
N ARG A 363 -6.69 -19.93 -5.31
CA ARG A 363 -7.04 -21.31 -5.74
C ARG A 363 -7.73 -22.15 -4.67
N VAL A 364 -7.59 -21.81 -3.39
CA VAL A 364 -8.21 -22.54 -2.27
C VAL A 364 -9.39 -21.79 -1.65
N SER A 365 -9.63 -20.55 -2.08
CA SER A 365 -10.76 -19.74 -1.61
C SER A 365 -11.99 -19.83 -2.51
N ASP A 366 -11.81 -20.34 -3.72
CA ASP A 366 -12.87 -20.68 -4.69
C ASP A 366 -13.29 -22.15 -4.50
#